data_AF-A0A8J4GZY9-F1
#
_entry.id   AF-A0A8J4GZY9-F1
#
_cell.length_a   1.000
_cell.length_b   1.000
_cell.length_c   1.000
_cell.angle_alpha   90.00
_cell.angle_beta   90.00
_cell.angle_gamma   90.00
#
_symmetry.space_group_name_H-M   'P 1'
#
loop_
_entity.id
_entity.type
_entity.pdbx_description
1 polymer ?
#
loop_
_entity_poly.entity_id
_entity_poly.type
_entity_poly.pdbx_seq_one_letter_code
_entity_poly.pdbx_strand_id
1 'polypeptide(L)'
;MAALLVVLGAIMPRCIKATACETYNKETFFNPFDGHNYTLYGSYNAATGCVGNFTTAKDTCEKDGLELAPQAEPESRFSLRKLCAVGKRVTCWLDGVPPEEPTGRCYVMSQEGDIHVQGCEQPVRFVCRSKHTVNTKPLDVLSLSTNGYDYVMYTRDATVRTTHSGAAQFCQSLGSGWDLVPYWESSSNAWDVLTELCAANGYTCWCKRDPAVDVNRCPLIAQDGTLQMQGCEQDVRFVCRKAWNA
;
A
#
# COMPACT_ATOMS: atom_id res chain seq x y z
N MET A 1 -23.37 -75.93 -15.65
CA MET A 1 -21.97 -75.45 -15.52
C MET A 1 -21.84 -74.25 -16.44
N ALA A 2 -21.46 -73.04 -16.07
CA ALA A 2 -21.14 -72.39 -14.80
C ALA A 2 -21.57 -70.92 -14.96
N ALA A 3 -22.13 -70.30 -13.92
CA ALA A 3 -22.47 -68.89 -13.93
C ALA A 3 -21.21 -68.05 -13.67
N LEU A 4 -20.87 -67.17 -14.61
CA LEU A 4 -19.75 -66.24 -14.50
C LEU A 4 -20.20 -65.05 -13.63
N LEU A 5 -19.80 -65.03 -12.35
CA LEU A 5 -19.97 -63.86 -11.48
C LEU A 5 -18.95 -62.79 -11.90
N VAL A 6 -19.42 -61.70 -12.50
CA VAL A 6 -18.64 -60.48 -12.66
C VAL A 6 -18.75 -59.69 -11.35
N VAL A 7 -17.69 -59.74 -10.55
CA VAL A 7 -17.54 -58.87 -9.37
C VAL A 7 -17.22 -57.47 -9.88
N LEU A 8 -18.25 -56.63 -10.00
CA LEU A 8 -18.09 -55.18 -10.14
C LEU A 8 -17.56 -54.65 -8.81
N GLY A 9 -16.23 -54.60 -8.68
CA GLY A 9 -15.56 -53.87 -7.61
C GLY A 9 -15.95 -52.39 -7.73
N ALA A 10 -16.78 -51.92 -6.81
CA ALA A 10 -17.04 -50.50 -6.63
C ALA A 10 -15.71 -49.84 -6.25
N ILE A 11 -15.06 -49.20 -7.21
CA ILE A 11 -13.95 -48.28 -6.95
C ILE A 11 -14.58 -47.08 -6.23
N MET A 12 -14.60 -47.13 -4.90
CA MET A 12 -14.86 -45.93 -4.12
C MET A 12 -13.85 -44.87 -4.55
N PRO A 13 -14.28 -43.66 -4.94
CA PRO A 13 -13.34 -42.60 -5.21
C PRO A 13 -12.57 -42.35 -3.91
N ARG A 14 -11.27 -42.69 -3.92
CA ARG A 14 -10.35 -42.30 -2.85
C ARG A 14 -10.50 -40.79 -2.69
N CYS A 15 -10.84 -40.33 -1.49
CA CYS A 15 -10.72 -38.92 -1.14
C CYS A 15 -9.25 -38.54 -1.39
N ILE A 16 -9.01 -37.81 -2.48
CA ILE A 16 -7.70 -37.23 -2.77
C ILE A 16 -7.46 -36.26 -1.62
N LYS A 17 -6.48 -36.55 -0.76
CA LYS A 17 -5.99 -35.57 0.22
C LYS A 17 -5.70 -34.29 -0.55
N ALA A 18 -6.22 -33.15 -0.10
CA ALA A 18 -5.97 -31.85 -0.70
C ALA A 18 -4.47 -31.69 -0.91
N THR A 19 -4.02 -31.81 -2.16
CA THR A 19 -2.64 -31.56 -2.53
C THR A 19 -2.38 -30.11 -2.19
N ALA A 20 -1.43 -29.84 -1.29
CA ALA A 20 -1.02 -28.48 -0.98
C ALA A 20 -0.73 -27.76 -2.30
N CYS A 21 -1.29 -26.56 -2.50
CA CYS A 21 -1.09 -25.86 -3.75
C CYS A 21 0.39 -25.52 -3.92
N GLU A 22 1.05 -26.11 -4.90
CA GLU A 22 2.49 -25.92 -5.10
C GLU A 22 2.80 -24.56 -5.75
N THR A 23 1.85 -23.90 -6.43
CA THR A 23 2.10 -22.56 -7.02
C THR A 23 0.81 -21.77 -7.26
N TYR A 24 0.74 -20.55 -6.69
CA TYR A 24 -0.26 -19.55 -7.04
C TYR A 24 0.24 -18.65 -8.18
N ASN A 25 -0.65 -18.21 -9.06
CA ASN A 25 -0.38 -17.07 -9.94
C ASN A 25 -0.50 -15.80 -9.09
N LYS A 26 0.61 -15.11 -8.86
CA LYS A 26 0.68 -13.93 -8.01
C LYS A 26 0.74 -12.66 -8.86
N GLU A 27 -0.02 -11.65 -8.47
CA GLU A 27 0.07 -10.30 -9.03
C GLU A 27 0.20 -9.28 -7.91
N THR A 28 1.25 -8.48 -7.94
CA THR A 28 1.53 -7.49 -6.90
C THR A 28 1.23 -6.09 -7.38
N PHE A 29 0.43 -5.37 -6.59
CA PHE A 29 0.21 -3.94 -6.69
C PHE A 29 0.83 -3.28 -5.46
N PHE A 30 1.75 -2.36 -5.71
CA PHE A 30 2.27 -1.52 -4.67
C PHE A 30 1.30 -0.33 -4.45
N ASN A 31 0.77 -0.18 -3.23
CA ASN A 31 -0.19 0.86 -2.90
C ASN A 31 0.50 2.09 -2.32
N PRO A 32 0.61 3.22 -3.02
CA PRO A 32 1.32 4.37 -2.47
C PRO A 32 0.69 4.97 -1.21
N PHE A 33 -0.61 4.78 -0.97
CA PHE A 33 -1.31 5.44 0.13
C PHE A 33 -0.98 4.85 1.51
N ASP A 34 -0.87 3.53 1.60
CA ASP A 34 -0.49 2.77 2.81
C ASP A 34 0.81 1.98 2.63
N GLY A 35 1.42 2.14 1.45
CA GLY A 35 2.75 1.70 1.07
C GLY A 35 3.04 0.28 1.43
N HIS A 36 1.99 -0.53 1.41
CA HIS A 36 2.12 -1.94 1.39
C HIS A 36 2.16 -2.42 -0.06
N ASN A 37 2.83 -3.56 -0.25
CA ASN A 37 2.62 -4.38 -1.42
C ASN A 37 1.39 -5.26 -1.17
N TYR A 38 0.40 -5.17 -2.06
CA TYR A 38 -0.76 -6.03 -2.10
C TYR A 38 -0.57 -7.06 -3.19
N THR A 39 -0.61 -8.33 -2.86
CA THR A 39 -0.46 -9.42 -3.82
C THR A 39 -1.77 -10.20 -3.92
N LEU A 40 -2.38 -10.21 -5.10
CA LEU A 40 -3.49 -11.09 -5.42
C LEU A 40 -2.96 -12.50 -5.66
N TYR A 41 -3.47 -13.45 -4.88
CA TYR A 41 -3.22 -14.88 -5.02
C TYR A 41 -4.33 -15.46 -5.87
N GLY A 42 -4.01 -15.71 -7.14
CA GLY A 42 -4.88 -16.39 -8.08
C GLY A 42 -4.54 -17.87 -8.21
N SER A 43 -5.56 -18.67 -8.48
CA SER A 43 -5.38 -19.91 -9.21
C SER A 43 -6.38 -19.96 -10.35
N TYR A 44 -5.90 -20.31 -11.53
CA TYR A 44 -6.74 -20.70 -12.66
C TYR A 44 -6.02 -21.83 -13.39
N ASN A 45 -5.89 -22.96 -12.72
CA ASN A 45 -5.74 -24.22 -13.43
C ASN A 45 -6.84 -25.15 -12.95
N ALA A 46 -7.74 -25.52 -13.86
CA ALA A 46 -8.85 -26.43 -13.58
C ALA A 46 -8.36 -27.81 -13.07
N ALA A 47 -7.09 -28.15 -13.29
CA ALA A 47 -6.48 -29.37 -12.79
C ALA A 47 -5.95 -29.29 -11.34
N THR A 48 -5.62 -28.10 -10.81
CA THR A 48 -5.03 -27.95 -9.46
C THR A 48 -5.90 -27.18 -8.47
N GLY A 49 -6.93 -26.46 -8.92
CA GLY A 49 -8.05 -26.01 -8.07
C GLY A 49 -7.67 -25.14 -6.86
N CYS A 50 -6.55 -24.41 -6.91
CA CYS A 50 -5.98 -23.74 -5.74
C CYS A 50 -6.64 -22.42 -5.36
N VAL A 51 -7.96 -22.39 -5.23
CA VAL A 51 -8.66 -21.28 -4.58
C VAL A 51 -9.09 -21.78 -3.21
N GLY A 52 -8.47 -21.22 -2.18
CA GLY A 52 -8.64 -21.65 -0.79
C GLY A 52 -9.89 -21.04 -0.14
N ASN A 53 -10.40 -21.72 0.89
CA ASN A 53 -11.31 -21.09 1.83
C ASN A 53 -10.61 -19.97 2.61
N PHE A 54 -11.36 -19.20 3.39
CA PHE A 54 -10.83 -18.06 4.13
C PHE A 54 -9.64 -18.43 5.04
N THR A 55 -9.74 -19.55 5.75
CA THR A 55 -8.66 -20.03 6.63
C THR A 55 -7.39 -20.32 5.85
N THR A 56 -7.51 -21.03 4.73
CA THR A 56 -6.38 -21.33 3.83
C THR A 56 -5.76 -20.04 3.27
N ALA A 57 -6.58 -19.05 2.92
CA ALA A 57 -6.11 -17.76 2.46
C ALA A 57 -5.27 -17.05 3.53
N LYS A 58 -5.78 -16.99 4.77
CA LYS A 58 -5.09 -16.39 5.90
C LYS A 58 -3.77 -17.10 6.22
N ASP A 59 -3.81 -18.43 6.34
CA ASP A 59 -2.63 -19.26 6.58
C ASP A 59 -1.57 -19.08 5.47
N THR A 60 -2.01 -18.95 4.22
CA THR A 60 -1.10 -18.72 3.08
C THR A 60 -0.42 -17.35 3.20
N CYS A 61 -1.16 -16.29 3.51
CA CYS A 61 -0.57 -14.98 3.72
C CYS A 61 0.43 -15.00 4.88
N GLU A 62 0.07 -15.61 6.01
CA GLU A 62 0.92 -15.68 7.20
C GLU A 62 2.21 -16.48 6.96
N LYS A 63 2.11 -17.61 6.24
CA LYS A 63 3.26 -18.43 5.85
C LYS A 63 4.25 -17.66 4.97
N ASP A 64 3.78 -16.75 4.13
CA ASP A 64 4.61 -15.89 3.28
C ASP A 64 5.11 -14.63 4.02
N GLY A 65 4.88 -14.51 5.34
CA GLY A 65 5.27 -13.33 6.14
C GLY A 65 4.39 -12.10 5.90
N LEU A 66 3.24 -12.29 5.25
CA LEU A 66 2.25 -11.27 4.92
C LEU A 66 1.08 -11.36 5.90
N GLU A 67 0.06 -10.52 5.68
CA GLU A 67 -1.25 -10.63 6.32
C GLU A 67 -2.35 -10.61 5.25
N LEU A 68 -3.54 -11.12 5.57
CA LEU A 68 -4.69 -10.95 4.67
C LEU A 68 -5.08 -9.47 4.66
N ALA A 69 -5.36 -8.91 3.48
CA ALA A 69 -5.59 -7.48 3.32
C ALA A 69 -6.85 -7.02 4.08
N PRO A 70 -6.75 -6.05 5.02
CA PRO A 70 -7.88 -5.63 5.85
C PRO A 70 -8.90 -4.81 5.08
N GLN A 71 -10.19 -5.08 5.30
CA GLN A 71 -11.28 -4.32 4.67
C GLN A 71 -11.62 -3.01 5.40
N ALA A 72 -11.25 -2.90 6.68
CA ALA A 72 -11.61 -1.73 7.50
C ALA A 72 -10.84 -0.47 7.08
N GLU A 73 -9.62 -0.63 6.57
CA GLU A 73 -8.71 0.46 6.21
C GLU A 73 -9.05 1.02 4.80
N PRO A 74 -9.27 2.33 4.64
CA PRO A 74 -9.61 2.95 3.35
C PRO A 74 -8.59 2.68 2.23
N GLU A 75 -7.31 2.79 2.53
CA GLU A 75 -6.20 2.60 1.61
C GLU A 75 -6.13 1.13 1.15
N SER A 76 -6.35 0.21 2.08
CA SER A 76 -6.45 -1.21 1.79
C SER A 76 -7.66 -1.53 0.90
N ARG A 77 -8.83 -0.93 1.14
CA ARG A 77 -10.01 -1.08 0.27
C ARG A 77 -9.76 -0.61 -1.16
N PHE A 78 -8.99 0.46 -1.34
CA PHE A 78 -8.59 0.92 -2.66
C PHE A 78 -7.80 -0.15 -3.41
N SER A 79 -6.81 -0.76 -2.75
CA SER A 79 -5.97 -1.83 -3.32
C SER A 79 -6.76 -3.10 -3.61
N LEU A 80 -7.65 -3.49 -2.68
CA LEU A 80 -8.59 -4.59 -2.86
C LEU A 80 -9.47 -4.37 -4.10
N ARG A 81 -10.06 -3.18 -4.26
CA ARG A 81 -10.90 -2.85 -5.42
C ARG A 81 -10.09 -2.87 -6.72
N LYS A 82 -8.85 -2.37 -6.68
CA LYS A 82 -7.94 -2.37 -7.84
C LYS A 82 -7.63 -3.80 -8.29
N LEU A 83 -7.24 -4.69 -7.37
CA LEU A 83 -6.80 -6.04 -7.69
C LEU A 83 -7.97 -6.99 -7.97
N CYS A 84 -9.03 -6.94 -7.17
CA CYS A 84 -10.15 -7.87 -7.25
C CYS A 84 -11.17 -7.43 -8.30
N ALA A 85 -11.69 -6.22 -8.21
CA ALA A 85 -12.80 -5.79 -9.06
C ALA A 85 -12.34 -5.18 -10.39
N VAL A 86 -11.57 -4.09 -10.34
CA VAL A 86 -11.25 -3.29 -11.54
C VAL A 86 -10.23 -4.00 -12.44
N GLY A 87 -9.17 -4.55 -11.85
CA GLY A 87 -8.09 -5.18 -12.59
C GLY A 87 -8.44 -6.54 -13.15
N LYS A 88 -9.08 -7.40 -12.33
CA LYS A 88 -9.30 -8.82 -12.66
C LYS A 88 -10.75 -9.28 -12.73
N ARG A 89 -11.69 -8.50 -12.19
CA ARG A 89 -13.11 -8.88 -12.06
C ARG A 89 -13.27 -10.27 -11.42
N VAL A 90 -12.68 -10.44 -10.24
CA VAL A 90 -12.71 -11.66 -9.45
C VAL A 90 -13.21 -11.38 -8.04
N THR A 91 -13.82 -12.39 -7.44
CA THR A 91 -14.20 -12.38 -6.04
C THR A 91 -12.99 -12.71 -5.15
N CYS A 92 -12.81 -11.98 -4.06
CA CYS A 92 -11.65 -12.13 -3.16
C CYS A 92 -12.00 -12.11 -1.67
N TRP A 93 -11.33 -12.94 -0.86
CA TRP A 93 -11.33 -12.80 0.60
C TRP A 93 -10.61 -11.53 1.09
N LEU A 94 -11.14 -10.94 2.16
CA LEU A 94 -10.62 -9.74 2.85
C LEU A 94 -10.58 -10.00 4.37
N ASP A 95 -9.61 -9.44 5.08
CA ASP A 95 -9.50 -9.59 6.53
C ASP A 95 -10.47 -8.66 7.29
N GLY A 96 -10.85 -9.11 8.50
CA GLY A 96 -11.77 -8.41 9.40
C GLY A 96 -12.77 -9.36 10.05
N VAL A 97 -13.45 -8.87 11.10
CA VAL A 97 -14.47 -9.63 11.83
C VAL A 97 -15.85 -9.05 11.52
N PRO A 98 -16.77 -9.80 10.88
CA PRO A 98 -18.13 -9.33 10.65
C PRO A 98 -18.87 -9.02 11.97
N PRO A 99 -19.70 -7.97 12.02
CA PRO A 99 -20.37 -7.52 13.24
C PRO A 99 -21.49 -8.46 13.74
N GLU A 100 -21.90 -9.43 12.93
CA GLU A 100 -22.97 -10.37 13.26
C GLU A 100 -22.42 -11.80 13.38
N GLU A 101 -22.55 -12.40 14.56
CA GLU A 101 -22.40 -13.84 14.77
C GLU A 101 -23.62 -14.57 14.17
N PRO A 102 -23.42 -15.66 13.39
CA PRO A 102 -22.62 -16.79 13.85
C PRO A 102 -21.39 -17.12 12.99
N THR A 103 -20.37 -17.62 13.68
CA THR A 103 -19.24 -18.45 13.24
C THR A 103 -19.38 -19.00 11.82
N GLY A 104 -18.41 -18.68 10.95
CA GLY A 104 -18.34 -19.23 9.59
C GLY A 104 -18.73 -18.26 8.48
N ARG A 105 -18.90 -16.97 8.77
CA ARG A 105 -18.98 -15.91 7.75
C ARG A 105 -17.75 -15.02 7.72
N CYS A 106 -17.35 -14.63 6.51
CA CYS A 106 -16.11 -13.91 6.22
C CYS A 106 -16.38 -12.78 5.22
N TYR A 107 -15.56 -11.73 5.28
CA TYR A 107 -15.64 -10.62 4.34
C TYR A 107 -15.11 -11.01 2.97
N VAL A 108 -15.89 -10.69 1.94
CA VAL A 108 -15.55 -10.95 0.54
C VAL A 108 -15.82 -9.71 -0.30
N MET A 109 -14.91 -9.37 -1.21
CA MET A 109 -15.17 -8.38 -2.26
C MET A 109 -15.69 -9.07 -3.51
N SER A 110 -16.81 -8.62 -4.05
CA SER A 110 -17.34 -9.09 -5.34
C SER A 110 -16.47 -8.60 -6.51
N GLN A 111 -16.65 -9.21 -7.68
CA GLN A 111 -16.01 -8.76 -8.91
C GLN A 111 -16.46 -7.33 -9.33
N GLU A 112 -17.58 -6.82 -8.79
CA GLU A 112 -18.06 -5.45 -8.97
C GLU A 112 -17.41 -4.45 -7.99
N GLY A 113 -16.76 -4.95 -6.94
CA GLY A 113 -16.04 -4.14 -5.95
C GLY A 113 -16.85 -3.81 -4.69
N ASP A 114 -17.98 -4.47 -4.49
CA ASP A 114 -18.80 -4.35 -3.29
C ASP A 114 -18.34 -5.35 -2.22
N ILE A 115 -18.41 -4.95 -0.95
CA ILE A 115 -18.03 -5.80 0.18
C ILE A 115 -19.27 -6.50 0.71
N HIS A 116 -19.20 -7.81 0.83
CA HIS A 116 -20.24 -8.67 1.36
C HIS A 116 -19.70 -9.55 2.48
N VAL A 117 -20.63 -10.15 3.21
CA VAL A 117 -20.34 -11.17 4.22
C VAL A 117 -20.88 -12.50 3.71
N GLN A 118 -20.02 -13.48 3.46
CA GLN A 118 -20.38 -14.79 2.87
C GLN A 118 -19.79 -15.95 3.67
N GLY A 119 -20.23 -17.19 3.39
CA GLY A 119 -19.70 -18.37 4.09
C GLY A 119 -18.21 -18.57 3.79
N CYS A 120 -17.38 -18.78 4.82
CA CYS A 120 -15.92 -18.81 4.72
C CYS A 120 -15.34 -19.94 3.86
N GLU A 121 -16.13 -20.98 3.55
CA GLU A 121 -15.70 -22.19 2.83
C GLU A 121 -15.65 -22.05 1.30
N GLN A 122 -16.00 -20.89 0.76
CA GLN A 122 -16.00 -20.70 -0.69
C GLN A 122 -14.58 -20.69 -1.27
N PRO A 123 -14.37 -21.35 -2.42
CA PRO A 123 -13.07 -21.34 -3.10
C PRO A 123 -12.97 -20.07 -3.96
N VAL A 124 -12.54 -18.97 -3.34
CA VAL A 124 -12.29 -17.69 -4.03
C VAL A 124 -10.84 -17.27 -3.92
N ARG A 125 -10.46 -16.25 -4.69
CA ARG A 125 -9.10 -15.68 -4.63
C ARG A 125 -8.94 -14.90 -3.33
N PHE A 126 -7.73 -14.43 -3.05
CA PHE A 126 -7.48 -13.61 -1.86
C PHE A 126 -6.31 -12.67 -2.11
N VAL A 127 -6.28 -11.57 -1.35
CA VAL A 127 -5.21 -10.57 -1.44
C VAL A 127 -4.46 -10.57 -0.13
N CYS A 128 -3.16 -10.84 -0.18
CA CYS A 128 -2.27 -10.62 0.94
C CYS A 128 -1.66 -9.23 0.86
N ARG A 129 -1.36 -8.64 2.01
CA ARG A 129 -0.69 -7.36 2.19
C ARG A 129 0.66 -7.60 2.87
N SER A 130 1.73 -6.95 2.42
CA SER A 130 2.99 -6.94 3.16
C SER A 130 2.74 -6.40 4.56
N LYS A 131 3.21 -7.05 5.61
CA LYS A 131 3.24 -6.39 6.92
C LYS A 131 4.16 -5.18 6.80
N HIS A 132 3.88 -4.09 7.52
CA HIS A 132 4.93 -3.11 7.80
C HIS A 132 5.99 -3.86 8.62
N THR A 133 6.97 -4.45 7.94
CA THR A 133 8.31 -4.44 8.52
C THR A 133 8.70 -2.97 8.54
N VAL A 134 9.48 -2.55 9.53
CA VAL A 134 9.83 -1.14 9.79
C VAL A 134 10.44 -0.40 8.58
N ASN A 135 10.58 -1.04 7.42
CA ASN A 135 11.08 -0.47 6.17
C ASN A 135 10.31 -1.01 4.95
N THR A 136 9.36 -0.23 4.37
CA THR A 136 9.20 0.07 2.91
C THR A 136 7.75 0.39 2.48
N LYS A 137 7.45 1.69 2.28
CA LYS A 137 6.36 2.26 1.45
C LYS A 137 6.94 3.08 0.29
N PRO A 138 6.55 2.89 -0.99
CA PRO A 138 6.57 4.05 -1.90
C PRO A 138 5.31 4.93 -1.85
N LEU A 139 5.25 5.95 -1.03
CA LEU A 139 4.26 7.02 -1.20
C LEU A 139 4.25 7.56 -2.67
N ASP A 140 3.20 8.23 -3.16
CA ASP A 140 3.24 8.87 -4.50
C ASP A 140 4.26 10.03 -4.45
N VAL A 141 5.52 9.68 -4.68
CA VAL A 141 6.70 10.53 -4.53
C VAL A 141 7.02 11.18 -5.86
N LEU A 142 7.06 12.51 -5.90
CA LEU A 142 7.84 13.21 -6.91
C LEU A 142 9.28 13.29 -6.41
N SER A 143 10.20 12.84 -7.24
CA SER A 143 11.63 12.85 -6.92
C SER A 143 12.40 13.63 -7.98
N LEU A 144 13.42 14.33 -7.53
CA LEU A 144 14.38 15.02 -8.40
C LEU A 144 15.78 14.79 -7.84
N SER A 145 16.75 14.52 -8.72
CA SER A 145 18.15 14.45 -8.34
C SER A 145 18.92 15.46 -9.16
N THR A 146 19.47 16.47 -8.50
CA THR A 146 20.20 17.56 -9.16
C THR A 146 21.18 18.22 -8.21
N ASN A 147 22.22 18.86 -8.75
CA ASN A 147 23.19 19.65 -7.99
C ASN A 147 23.85 18.93 -6.80
N GLY A 148 23.97 17.60 -6.84
CA GLY A 148 24.57 16.83 -5.74
C GLY A 148 23.59 16.45 -4.63
N TYR A 149 22.28 16.60 -4.86
CA TYR A 149 21.22 16.32 -3.90
C TYR A 149 20.13 15.44 -4.52
N ASP A 150 19.52 14.62 -3.66
CA ASP A 150 18.26 13.94 -3.92
C ASP A 150 17.13 14.67 -3.19
N TYR A 151 16.01 14.83 -3.87
CA TYR A 151 14.80 15.49 -3.38
C TYR A 151 13.61 14.57 -3.50
N VAL A 152 12.73 14.59 -2.51
CA VAL A 152 11.48 13.83 -2.52
C VAL A 152 10.33 14.67 -1.97
N MET A 153 9.18 14.64 -2.65
CA MET A 153 7.93 15.27 -2.23
C MET A 153 6.79 14.27 -2.33
N TYR A 154 6.00 14.16 -1.28
CA TYR A 154 4.86 13.25 -1.21
C TYR A 154 3.58 13.97 -1.63
N THR A 155 2.95 13.52 -2.71
CA THR A 155 2.09 14.40 -3.52
C THR A 155 0.59 14.13 -3.41
N ARG A 156 0.18 12.87 -3.36
CA ARG A 156 -1.18 12.52 -3.76
C ARG A 156 -2.22 12.45 -2.65
N ASP A 157 -1.83 12.24 -1.40
CA ASP A 157 -2.80 12.20 -0.31
C ASP A 157 -2.54 13.24 0.78
N ALA A 158 -3.62 13.89 1.16
CA ALA A 158 -3.73 14.85 2.25
C ALA A 158 -3.27 14.30 3.62
N THR A 159 -2.98 13.00 3.73
CA THR A 159 -2.63 12.27 4.96
C THR A 159 -1.17 12.42 5.39
N VAL A 160 -0.28 12.92 4.50
CA VAL A 160 1.11 13.28 4.85
C VAL A 160 1.26 14.80 5.00
N ARG A 161 0.19 15.58 4.82
CA ARG A 161 0.23 16.99 5.20
C ARG A 161 0.35 17.08 6.71
N THR A 162 1.22 17.98 7.15
CA THR A 162 1.54 18.08 8.56
C THR A 162 2.09 19.46 8.86
N THR A 163 2.25 19.75 10.14
CA THR A 163 2.87 20.97 10.64
C THR A 163 4.34 21.03 10.23
N HIS A 164 4.95 22.21 10.35
CA HIS A 164 6.37 22.38 9.99
C HIS A 164 7.29 21.44 10.78
N SER A 165 7.02 21.26 12.08
CA SER A 165 7.79 20.35 12.94
C SER A 165 7.58 18.89 12.56
N GLY A 166 6.34 18.50 12.23
CA GLY A 166 6.04 17.16 11.71
C GLY A 166 6.76 16.86 10.40
N ALA A 167 6.85 17.85 9.50
CA ALA A 167 7.56 17.72 8.23
C ALA A 167 9.08 17.53 8.43
N ALA A 168 9.69 18.29 9.34
CA ALA A 168 11.10 18.14 9.70
C ALA A 168 11.40 16.76 10.30
N GLN A 169 10.55 16.29 11.23
CA GLN A 169 10.66 14.96 11.83
C GLN A 169 10.49 13.86 10.77
N PHE A 170 9.55 14.03 9.85
CA PHE A 170 9.34 13.10 8.75
C PHE A 170 10.60 12.98 7.89
N CYS A 171 11.17 14.11 7.43
CA CYS A 171 12.37 14.06 6.61
C CYS A 171 13.53 13.39 7.33
N GLN A 172 13.74 13.67 8.62
CA GLN A 172 14.77 13.02 9.43
C GLN A 172 14.53 11.50 9.58
N SER A 173 13.27 11.06 9.60
CA SER A 173 12.93 9.64 9.67
C SER A 173 13.31 8.83 8.41
N LEU A 174 13.56 9.50 7.28
CA LEU A 174 14.04 8.85 6.05
C LEU A 174 15.50 8.37 6.13
N GLY A 175 16.23 8.78 7.18
CA GLY A 175 17.58 8.34 7.48
C GLY A 175 18.59 9.49 7.55
N SER A 176 19.86 9.15 7.81
CA SER A 176 20.94 10.13 7.96
C SER A 176 21.08 11.02 6.71
N GLY A 177 21.26 12.33 6.95
CA GLY A 177 21.43 13.34 5.90
C GLY A 177 20.15 13.86 5.27
N TRP A 178 18.98 13.29 5.59
CA TRP A 178 17.70 13.83 5.14
C TRP A 178 17.20 14.96 6.05
N ASP A 179 16.73 16.04 5.42
CA ASP A 179 16.14 17.20 6.11
C ASP A 179 15.20 17.96 5.17
N LEU A 180 14.43 18.92 5.70
CA LEU A 180 13.69 19.86 4.88
C LEU A 180 14.62 20.64 3.94
N VAL A 181 14.12 20.99 2.76
CA VAL A 181 14.86 21.81 1.78
C VAL A 181 15.01 23.26 2.28
N PRO A 182 16.23 23.80 2.43
CA PRO A 182 16.46 25.21 2.73
C PRO A 182 16.35 26.08 1.48
N TYR A 183 15.36 26.95 1.46
CA TYR A 183 15.05 27.81 0.32
C TYR A 183 16.15 28.84 -0.01
N TRP A 184 17.06 29.14 0.93
CA TRP A 184 18.14 30.13 0.76
C TRP A 184 19.43 29.55 0.19
N GLU A 185 19.56 28.22 0.10
CA GLU A 185 20.81 27.59 -0.29
C GLU A 185 20.96 27.46 -1.81
N SER A 186 21.65 28.44 -2.40
CA SER A 186 21.89 28.53 -3.85
C SER A 186 22.72 27.38 -4.43
N SER A 187 23.64 26.79 -3.65
CA SER A 187 24.50 25.66 -4.09
C SER A 187 23.69 24.42 -4.50
N SER A 188 22.49 24.26 -3.93
CA SER A 188 21.64 23.09 -4.12
C SER A 188 20.56 23.27 -5.19
N ASN A 189 20.44 24.48 -5.74
CA ASN A 189 19.30 24.91 -6.55
C ASN A 189 17.94 24.72 -5.87
N ALA A 190 17.89 24.80 -4.53
CA ALA A 190 16.72 24.51 -3.72
C ALA A 190 15.46 25.28 -4.12
N TRP A 191 15.61 26.54 -4.53
CA TRP A 191 14.49 27.38 -4.95
C TRP A 191 13.79 26.82 -6.20
N ASP A 192 14.55 26.47 -7.23
CA ASP A 192 14.00 25.90 -8.46
C ASP A 192 13.32 24.56 -8.17
N VAL A 193 13.94 23.72 -7.34
CA VAL A 193 13.34 22.45 -6.93
C VAL A 193 12.02 22.65 -6.19
N LEU A 194 11.95 23.62 -5.28
CA LEU A 194 10.71 23.92 -4.55
C LEU A 194 9.63 24.46 -5.48
N THR A 195 9.98 25.34 -6.41
CA THR A 195 9.00 25.86 -7.39
C THR A 195 8.53 24.78 -8.36
N GLU A 196 9.40 23.87 -8.80
CA GLU A 196 9.05 22.74 -9.67
C GLU A 196 8.19 21.70 -8.95
N LEU A 197 8.65 21.20 -7.80
CA LEU A 197 7.93 20.16 -7.09
C LEU A 197 6.63 20.70 -6.48
N CYS A 198 6.62 21.91 -5.93
CA CYS A 198 5.45 22.45 -5.24
C CYS A 198 4.57 23.32 -6.13
N ALA A 199 5.05 24.49 -6.52
CA ALA A 199 4.22 25.50 -7.18
C ALA A 199 3.73 25.08 -8.57
N ALA A 200 4.61 24.50 -9.40
CA ALA A 200 4.23 24.00 -10.74
C ALA A 200 3.21 22.85 -10.68
N ASN A 201 3.15 22.15 -9.53
CA ASN A 201 2.14 21.12 -9.25
C ASN A 201 0.93 21.69 -8.47
N GLY A 202 0.84 23.01 -8.27
CA GLY A 202 -0.27 23.67 -7.60
C GLY A 202 -0.33 23.39 -6.09
N TYR A 203 0.81 23.19 -5.43
CA TYR A 203 0.89 22.87 -4.01
C TYR A 203 1.56 23.95 -3.17
N THR A 204 1.12 24.02 -1.92
CA THR A 204 1.80 24.74 -0.84
C THR A 204 2.70 23.77 -0.09
N CYS A 205 3.96 24.17 0.18
CA CYS A 205 4.95 23.30 0.82
C CYS A 205 5.78 24.01 1.89
N TRP A 206 6.02 23.33 3.01
CA TRP A 206 7.03 23.75 3.98
C TRP A 206 8.45 23.66 3.42
N CYS A 207 9.28 24.63 3.83
CA CYS A 207 10.72 24.65 3.61
C CYS A 207 11.45 24.62 4.96
N LYS A 208 12.75 24.34 4.96
CA LYS A 208 13.57 24.44 6.16
C LYS A 208 13.53 25.87 6.68
N ARG A 209 13.62 26.04 8.00
CA ARG A 209 13.72 27.35 8.62
C ARG A 209 15.16 27.85 8.57
N ASP A 210 15.34 29.09 8.11
CA ASP A 210 16.62 29.77 8.21
C ASP A 210 16.88 30.12 9.68
N PRO A 211 17.96 29.60 10.31
CA PRO A 211 18.27 29.94 11.69
C PRO A 211 18.58 31.43 11.90
N ALA A 212 18.88 32.18 10.84
CA ALA A 212 19.12 33.61 10.88
C ALA A 212 17.83 34.47 10.85
N VAL A 213 16.65 33.88 10.62
CA VAL A 213 15.40 34.61 10.36
C VAL A 213 14.23 34.08 11.20
N ASP A 214 13.45 35.02 11.77
CA ASP A 214 12.19 34.86 12.53
C ASP A 214 11.91 33.47 13.14
N VAL A 215 12.20 33.34 14.43
CA VAL A 215 11.97 32.12 15.23
C VAL A 215 10.49 31.78 15.44
N ASN A 216 9.55 32.65 15.09
CA ASN A 216 8.11 32.44 15.34
C ASN A 216 7.30 32.13 14.08
N ARG A 217 7.90 32.18 12.90
CA ARG A 217 7.22 31.87 11.63
C ARG A 217 7.94 30.78 10.85
N CYS A 218 7.15 30.02 10.10
CA CYS A 218 7.64 28.94 9.28
C CYS A 218 7.58 29.34 7.79
N PRO A 219 8.67 29.14 7.04
CA PRO A 219 8.71 29.42 5.61
C PRO A 219 7.97 28.35 4.84
N LEU A 220 7.12 28.78 3.92
CA LEU A 220 6.49 27.92 2.92
C LEU A 220 6.54 28.55 1.54
N ILE A 221 6.54 27.71 0.50
CA ILE A 221 6.27 28.14 -0.87
C ILE A 221 4.78 27.99 -1.13
N ALA A 222 4.14 29.07 -1.54
CA ALA A 222 2.74 29.09 -1.92
C ALA A 222 2.55 28.52 -3.34
N GLN A 223 1.29 28.24 -3.71
CA GLN A 223 0.96 27.65 -5.01
C GLN A 223 1.35 28.56 -6.19
N ASP A 224 1.48 29.87 -5.96
CA ASP A 224 1.93 30.86 -6.94
C ASP A 224 3.46 30.96 -7.06
N GLY A 225 4.21 30.14 -6.31
CA GLY A 225 5.68 30.13 -6.31
C GLY A 225 6.32 31.15 -5.38
N THR A 226 5.54 31.92 -4.61
CA THR A 226 6.09 32.92 -3.67
C THR A 226 6.46 32.31 -2.32
N LEU A 227 7.53 32.84 -1.70
CA LEU A 227 7.88 32.53 -0.31
C LEU A 227 6.99 33.31 0.64
N GLN A 228 6.37 32.61 1.59
CA GLN A 228 5.54 33.20 2.62
C GLN A 228 6.02 32.76 4.00
N MET A 229 5.93 33.67 4.97
CA MET A 229 6.21 33.40 6.37
C MET A 229 4.90 33.29 7.14
N GLN A 230 4.54 32.07 7.55
CA GLN A 230 3.22 31.74 8.08
C GLN A 230 3.31 31.06 9.46
N GLY A 231 2.16 30.90 10.12
CA GLY A 231 2.06 30.09 11.34
C GLY A 231 2.39 28.62 11.04
N CYS A 232 3.13 27.97 11.93
CA CYS A 232 3.76 26.66 11.72
C CYS A 232 2.81 25.45 11.80
N GLU A 233 1.58 25.65 12.29
CA GLU A 233 0.63 24.58 12.61
C GLU A 233 -0.30 24.20 11.45
N GLN A 234 0.01 24.66 10.23
CA GLN A 234 -0.81 24.35 9.06
C GLN A 234 -0.42 23.01 8.45
N ASP A 235 -1.43 22.25 8.04
CA ASP A 235 -1.22 20.99 7.32
C ASP A 235 -1.01 21.26 5.83
N VAL A 236 0.26 21.36 5.44
CA VAL A 236 0.67 21.49 4.03
C VAL A 236 1.68 20.40 3.68
N ARG A 237 2.03 20.30 2.39
CA ARG A 237 3.05 19.34 1.91
C ARG A 237 4.44 19.84 2.29
N PHE A 238 5.46 19.08 1.95
CA PHE A 238 6.86 19.46 2.18
C PHE A 238 7.79 18.68 1.27
N VAL A 239 8.98 19.22 1.06
CA VAL A 239 10.04 18.58 0.28
C VAL A 239 11.18 18.22 1.22
N CYS A 240 11.61 16.96 1.20
CA CYS A 240 12.82 16.51 1.87
C CYS A 240 13.97 16.51 0.87
N ARG A 241 15.19 16.75 1.35
CA ARG A 241 16.42 16.57 0.58
C ARG A 241 17.48 15.80 1.34
N LYS A 242 18.44 15.25 0.60
CA LYS A 242 19.67 14.66 1.11
C LYS A 242 20.82 14.95 0.15
N ALA A 243 22.01 15.26 0.67
CA ALA A 243 23.22 15.38 -0.15
C ALA A 243 23.79 13.98 -0.49
N TRP A 244 24.38 13.82 -1.67
CA TRP A 244 24.98 12.53 -2.08
C TRP A 244 26.17 12.10 -1.20
N ASN A 245 26.90 13.07 -0.63
CA ASN A 245 28.08 12.86 0.21
C ASN A 245 27.82 13.24 1.68
N ALA A 246 26.62 12.94 2.21
CA ALA A 246 26.26 13.20 3.60
C ALA A 246 26.93 12.22 4.58
#